data_AF-A0AA42H117-F1
#
_entry.id   AF-A0AA42H117-F1
#
_cell.length_a   1.000
_cell.length_b   1.000
_cell.length_c   1.000
_cell.angle_alpha   90.00
_cell.angle_beta   90.00
_cell.angle_gamma   90.00
#
_symmetry.space_group_name_H-M   'P 1'
#
loop_
_entity.id
_entity.type
_entity.pdbx_description
1 polymer ?
#
loop_
_entity_poly.entity_id
_entity_poly.type
_entity_poly.pdbx_seq_one_letter_code
_entity_poly.pdbx_strand_id
1 'polypeptide(L)'
;MEQHFQMFAYYNRWANELVYAAAAQLSDEEYRLDLGLFFGSIHRTLNHLLVADRIWMKRFTTEGDHPKTLDAIISDNFIMLRDLRQAEDARICRYADGLDTQKLGGRYSYTALNEMRTISQRLAPSLAHMFNHQTHHRGQIHTAFTRLGTEAPSLDLMHFLRTEGGRRFA
;
A
#
# COMPACT_ATOMS: atom_id res chain seq x y z
N MET A 1 6.11 12.35 -15.88
CA MET A 1 5.46 12.15 -14.56
C MET A 1 4.56 10.91 -14.55
N GLU A 2 3.91 10.57 -15.67
CA GLU A 2 3.10 9.35 -15.82
C GLU A 2 3.89 8.07 -15.49
N GLN A 3 4.98 7.82 -16.23
CA GLN A 3 5.86 6.66 -15.97
C GLN A 3 6.38 6.58 -14.53
N HIS A 4 6.54 7.72 -13.86
CA HIS A 4 7.01 7.76 -12.47
C HIS A 4 5.98 7.15 -11.51
N PHE A 5 4.70 7.51 -11.64
CA PHE A 5 3.65 6.93 -10.79
C PHE A 5 3.24 5.51 -11.22
N GLN A 6 3.36 5.18 -12.50
CA GLN A 6 3.27 3.79 -12.95
C GLN A 6 4.37 2.94 -12.31
N MET A 7 5.63 3.36 -12.40
CA MET A 7 6.75 2.67 -11.73
C MET A 7 6.46 2.45 -10.25
N PHE A 8 6.04 3.49 -9.51
CA PHE A 8 5.70 3.35 -8.09
C PHE A 8 4.52 2.43 -7.82
N ALA A 9 3.49 2.40 -8.67
CA ALA A 9 2.37 1.47 -8.53
C ALA A 9 2.81 0.01 -8.66
N TYR A 10 3.62 -0.29 -9.67
CA TYR A 10 4.11 -1.66 -9.90
C TYR A 10 5.19 -2.07 -8.91
N TYR A 11 6.06 -1.14 -8.49
CA TYR A 11 6.97 -1.36 -7.37
C TYR A 11 6.21 -1.65 -6.07
N ASN A 12 5.14 -0.89 -5.79
CA ASN A 12 4.32 -1.09 -4.60
C ASN A 12 3.74 -2.51 -4.57
N ARG A 13 3.13 -2.94 -5.68
CA ARG A 13 2.62 -4.31 -5.83
C ARG A 13 3.70 -5.36 -5.59
N TRP A 14 4.84 -5.25 -6.27
CA TRP A 14 5.96 -6.18 -6.13
C TRP A 14 6.46 -6.25 -4.68
N ALA A 15 6.64 -5.11 -4.03
CA ALA A 15 7.08 -5.04 -2.64
C ALA A 15 6.07 -5.68 -1.67
N ASN A 16 4.77 -5.48 -1.91
CA ASN A 16 3.72 -6.15 -1.13
C ASN A 16 3.74 -7.66 -1.33
N GLU A 17 3.88 -8.14 -2.57
CA GLU A 17 3.98 -9.58 -2.86
C GLU A 17 5.13 -10.23 -2.07
N LEU A 18 6.30 -9.59 -1.99
CA LEU A 18 7.43 -10.05 -1.19
C LEU A 18 7.14 -10.04 0.32
N VAL A 19 6.58 -8.94 0.84
CA VAL A 19 6.25 -8.83 2.28
C VAL A 19 5.20 -9.87 2.69
N TYR A 20 4.17 -10.09 1.88
CA TYR A 20 3.17 -11.13 2.15
C TYR A 20 3.76 -12.54 2.01
N ALA A 21 4.71 -12.77 1.09
CA ALA A 21 5.39 -14.06 1.00
C ALA A 21 6.23 -14.36 2.25
N ALA A 22 6.96 -13.36 2.77
CA ALA A 22 7.70 -13.49 4.03
C ALA A 22 6.77 -13.70 5.23
N ALA A 23 5.69 -12.93 5.33
CA ALA A 23 4.70 -13.08 6.40
C ALA A 23 4.00 -14.46 6.40
N ALA A 24 3.86 -15.09 5.22
CA ALA A 24 3.27 -16.42 5.10
C ALA A 24 4.13 -17.55 5.71
N GLN A 25 5.40 -17.28 6.03
CA GLN A 25 6.29 -18.23 6.69
C GLN A 25 6.23 -18.15 8.23
N LEU A 26 5.57 -17.12 8.77
CA LEU A 26 5.40 -16.96 10.22
C LEU A 26 4.34 -17.91 10.75
N SER A 27 4.51 -18.33 12.00
CA SER A 27 3.39 -18.88 12.76
C SER A 27 2.31 -17.83 12.98
N ASP A 28 1.08 -18.26 13.26
CA ASP A 28 -0.01 -17.33 13.56
C ASP A 28 0.29 -16.47 14.80
N GLU A 29 0.98 -17.04 15.79
CA GLU A 29 1.43 -16.34 17.00
C GLU A 29 2.40 -15.20 16.64
N GLU A 30 3.45 -15.47 15.87
CA GLU A 30 4.42 -14.45 15.45
C GLU A 30 3.79 -13.36 14.58
N TYR A 31 2.89 -13.74 13.67
CA TYR A 31 2.18 -12.81 12.80
C TYR A 31 1.29 -11.83 13.59
N ARG A 32 0.72 -12.28 14.71
CA ARG A 32 -0.17 -11.52 15.59
C ARG A 32 0.53 -10.87 16.78
N LEU A 33 1.77 -11.27 17.07
CA LEU A 33 2.54 -10.78 18.21
C LEU A 33 2.68 -9.25 18.18
N ASP A 34 2.44 -8.61 19.32
CA ASP A 34 2.73 -7.20 19.49
C ASP A 34 4.25 -6.99 19.56
N LEU A 35 4.78 -6.32 18.53
CA LEU A 35 6.20 -6.04 18.35
C LEU A 35 6.52 -4.55 18.57
N GLY A 36 5.56 -3.79 19.12
CA GLY A 36 5.67 -2.34 19.33
C GLY A 36 5.64 -1.56 18.01
N LEU A 37 5.04 -2.12 16.95
CA LEU A 37 4.79 -1.36 15.72
C LEU A 37 3.71 -0.30 15.98
N PHE A 38 3.53 0.68 15.08
CA PHE A 38 2.48 1.69 15.26
C PHE A 38 1.08 1.07 15.40
N PHE A 39 0.82 -0.02 14.68
CA PHE A 39 -0.42 -0.80 14.80
C PHE A 39 -0.27 -2.04 15.71
N GLY A 40 0.84 -2.18 16.44
CA GLY A 40 1.16 -3.30 17.33
C GLY A 40 1.87 -4.44 16.61
N SER A 41 1.16 -5.13 15.71
CA SER A 41 1.63 -6.38 15.07
C SER A 41 1.75 -6.28 13.54
N ILE A 42 2.38 -7.30 12.93
CA ILE A 42 2.45 -7.45 11.47
C ILE A 42 1.03 -7.57 10.90
N HIS A 43 0.16 -8.37 11.55
CA HIS A 43 -1.24 -8.54 11.15
C HIS A 43 -2.01 -7.22 11.03
N ARG A 44 -1.95 -6.39 12.08
CA ARG A 44 -2.66 -5.10 12.10
C ARG A 44 -2.04 -4.11 11.11
N THR A 45 -0.72 -4.14 10.94
CA THR A 45 -0.02 -3.26 9.99
C THR A 45 -0.34 -3.62 8.53
N LEU A 46 -0.44 -4.91 8.17
CA LEU A 46 -0.86 -5.33 6.83
C LEU A 46 -2.31 -4.95 6.53
N ASN A 47 -3.21 -5.09 7.51
CA ASN A 47 -4.58 -4.60 7.38
C ASN A 47 -4.59 -3.08 7.17
N HIS A 48 -3.84 -2.33 7.96
CA HIS A 48 -3.75 -0.87 7.82
C HIS A 48 -3.28 -0.44 6.42
N LEU A 49 -2.26 -1.10 5.86
CA LEU A 49 -1.80 -0.79 4.50
C LEU A 49 -2.93 -0.89 3.46
N LEU A 50 -3.79 -1.90 3.57
CA LEU A 50 -4.95 -2.06 2.70
C LEU A 50 -6.09 -1.07 3.01
N VAL A 51 -6.30 -0.73 4.28
CA VAL A 51 -7.23 0.33 4.72
C VAL A 51 -6.84 1.66 4.08
N ALA A 52 -5.57 2.05 4.21
CA ALA A 52 -5.05 3.30 3.69
C ALA A 52 -5.21 3.38 2.16
N ASP A 53 -4.88 2.31 1.44
CA ASP A 53 -5.04 2.25 -0.01
C ASP A 53 -6.50 2.40 -0.44
N ARG A 54 -7.45 1.69 0.20
CA ARG A 54 -8.88 1.83 -0.12
C ARG A 54 -9.41 3.25 0.14
N ILE A 55 -8.98 3.89 1.22
CA ILE A 55 -9.34 5.27 1.52
C ILE A 55 -8.81 6.22 0.43
N TRP A 56 -7.53 6.10 0.05
CA TRP A 56 -6.95 6.94 -0.98
C TRP A 56 -7.56 6.68 -2.36
N MET A 57 -7.76 5.42 -2.73
CA MET A 57 -8.40 5.05 -3.98
C MET A 57 -9.83 5.55 -4.07
N LYS A 58 -10.62 5.50 -2.99
CA LYS A 58 -11.94 6.15 -2.94
C LYS A 58 -11.83 7.64 -3.22
N ARG A 59 -10.87 8.33 -2.59
CA ARG A 59 -10.71 9.78 -2.78
C ARG A 59 -10.32 10.14 -4.21
N PHE A 60 -9.44 9.36 -4.83
CA PHE A 60 -8.96 9.62 -6.19
C PHE A 60 -10.00 9.29 -7.26
N THR A 61 -10.77 8.22 -7.06
CA THR A 61 -11.67 7.68 -8.09
C THR A 61 -13.14 7.95 -7.84
N THR A 62 -13.51 8.36 -6.61
CA THR A 62 -14.89 8.38 -6.09
C THR A 62 -15.58 7.01 -6.02
N GLU A 63 -14.87 5.94 -6.37
CA GLU A 63 -15.38 4.57 -6.48
C GLU A 63 -14.85 3.64 -5.38
N GLY A 64 -15.57 2.53 -5.16
CA GLY A 64 -15.25 1.51 -4.18
C GLY A 64 -15.64 1.89 -2.75
N ASP A 65 -15.53 0.91 -1.86
CA ASP A 65 -15.76 1.07 -0.43
C ASP A 65 -14.45 1.30 0.30
N HIS A 66 -14.54 1.98 1.45
CA HIS A 66 -13.40 2.13 2.35
C HIS A 66 -13.83 1.94 3.82
N PRO A 67 -12.92 1.47 4.68
CA PRO A 67 -13.16 1.41 6.12
C PRO A 67 -13.30 2.81 6.74
N LYS A 68 -13.96 2.89 7.90
CA LYS A 68 -14.21 4.17 8.60
C LYS A 68 -13.07 4.59 9.54
N THR A 69 -12.29 3.64 10.04
CA THR A 69 -11.17 3.90 10.95
C THR A 69 -9.86 3.39 10.34
N LEU A 70 -8.75 4.00 10.73
CA LEU A 70 -7.42 3.66 10.20
C LEU A 70 -6.90 2.32 10.70
N ASP A 71 -7.41 1.84 11.84
CA ASP A 71 -7.01 0.59 12.50
C ASP A 71 -8.00 -0.56 12.25
N ALA A 72 -8.92 -0.39 11.31
CA ALA A 72 -9.89 -1.41 10.94
C ALA A 72 -9.19 -2.69 10.43
N ILE A 73 -9.69 -3.85 10.87
CA ILE A 73 -9.29 -5.15 10.35
C ILE A 73 -10.22 -5.49 9.18
N ILE A 74 -9.67 -5.40 7.97
CA ILE A 74 -10.39 -5.74 6.72
C ILE A 74 -10.63 -7.24 6.65
N SER A 75 -9.63 -8.04 7.04
CA SER A 75 -9.78 -9.47 7.20
C SER A 75 -8.85 -9.98 8.28
N ASP A 76 -9.41 -10.79 9.18
CA ASP A 76 -8.63 -11.51 10.19
C ASP A 76 -7.92 -12.74 9.56
N ASN A 77 -8.47 -13.28 8.48
CA ASN A 77 -7.88 -14.40 7.75
C ASN A 77 -6.76 -13.91 6.82
N PHE A 78 -5.54 -14.42 7.04
CA PHE A 78 -4.35 -13.99 6.29
C PHE A 78 -4.47 -14.25 4.78
N ILE A 79 -5.02 -15.40 4.37
CA ILE A 79 -5.17 -15.76 2.95
C ILE A 79 -6.13 -14.79 2.27
N MET A 80 -7.30 -14.55 2.88
CA MET A 80 -8.26 -13.57 2.39
C MET A 80 -7.67 -12.15 2.34
N LEU A 81 -6.92 -11.74 3.38
CA LEU A 81 -6.25 -10.45 3.38
C LEU A 81 -5.26 -10.32 2.22
N ARG A 82 -4.50 -11.37 1.93
CA ARG A 82 -3.56 -11.44 0.80
C ARG A 82 -4.28 -11.32 -0.54
N ASP A 83 -5.39 -12.03 -0.72
CA ASP A 83 -6.18 -11.97 -1.96
C ASP A 83 -6.73 -10.55 -2.18
N LEU A 84 -7.26 -9.93 -1.11
CA LEU A 84 -7.76 -8.56 -1.16
C LEU A 84 -6.64 -7.55 -1.43
N ARG A 85 -5.43 -7.77 -0.88
CA ARG A 85 -4.24 -6.96 -1.18
C ARG A 85 -3.89 -7.03 -2.67
N GLN A 86 -3.82 -8.24 -3.23
CA GLN A 86 -3.49 -8.43 -4.65
C GLN A 86 -4.53 -7.76 -5.57
N ALA A 87 -5.81 -7.86 -5.22
CA ALA A 87 -6.88 -7.19 -5.95
C ALA A 87 -6.75 -5.66 -5.92
N GLU A 88 -6.44 -5.08 -4.75
CA GLU A 88 -6.25 -3.63 -4.61
C GLU A 88 -4.97 -3.16 -5.32
N ASP A 89 -3.87 -3.92 -5.25
CA ASP A 89 -2.65 -3.64 -6.02
C ASP A 89 -2.94 -3.60 -7.52
N ALA A 90 -3.70 -4.58 -8.03
CA ALA A 90 -4.09 -4.59 -9.44
C ALA A 90 -4.97 -3.38 -9.80
N ARG A 91 -5.85 -2.93 -8.89
CA ARG A 91 -6.64 -1.71 -9.06
C ARG A 91 -5.76 -0.46 -9.11
N ILE A 92 -4.77 -0.35 -8.23
CA ILE A 92 -3.82 0.78 -8.18
C ILE A 92 -2.98 0.82 -9.46
N CYS A 93 -2.47 -0.32 -9.93
CA CYS A 93 -1.75 -0.41 -11.21
C CYS A 93 -2.63 0.08 -12.37
N ARG A 94 -3.86 -0.42 -12.50
CA ARG A 94 -4.80 0.01 -13.55
C ARG A 94 -5.11 1.51 -13.48
N TYR A 95 -5.28 2.04 -12.28
CA TYR A 95 -5.49 3.47 -12.09
C TYR A 95 -4.29 4.28 -12.56
N ALA A 96 -3.07 3.89 -12.16
CA ALA A 96 -1.83 4.55 -12.57
C ALA A 96 -1.58 4.48 -14.09
N ASP A 97 -1.94 3.36 -14.72
CA ASP A 97 -1.85 3.19 -16.18
C ASP A 97 -2.82 4.11 -16.95
N GLY A 98 -3.94 4.49 -16.34
CA GLY A 98 -4.95 5.41 -16.91
C GLY A 98 -4.74 6.90 -16.57
N LEU A 99 -3.62 7.25 -15.93
CA LEU A 99 -3.26 8.64 -15.63
C LEU A 99 -2.58 9.27 -16.84
N ASP A 100 -3.01 10.48 -17.17
CA ASP A 100 -2.36 11.35 -18.16
C ASP A 100 -1.80 12.61 -17.48
N THR A 101 -1.01 13.37 -18.24
CA THR A 101 -0.37 14.60 -17.79
C THR A 101 -1.39 15.64 -17.28
N GLN A 102 -2.59 15.70 -17.88
CA GLN A 102 -3.64 16.61 -17.46
C GLN A 102 -4.18 16.25 -16.07
N LYS A 103 -4.51 14.98 -15.82
CA LYS A 103 -4.97 14.48 -14.52
C LYS A 103 -3.90 14.67 -13.45
N LEU A 104 -2.64 14.35 -13.77
CA LEU A 104 -1.51 14.49 -12.83
C LEU A 104 -1.25 15.95 -12.44
N GLY A 105 -1.40 16.88 -13.38
CA GLY A 105 -1.36 18.33 -13.12
C GLY A 105 -2.61 18.88 -12.44
N GLY A 106 -3.69 18.09 -12.40
CA GLY A 106 -5.00 18.48 -11.91
C GLY A 106 -5.18 18.34 -10.40
N ARG A 107 -6.45 18.51 -9.99
CA ARG A 107 -6.91 18.37 -8.62
C ARG A 107 -8.01 17.32 -8.54
N TYR A 108 -8.13 16.69 -7.39
CA TYR A 108 -9.28 15.86 -7.02
C TYR A 108 -9.95 16.47 -5.79
N SER A 109 -11.21 16.13 -5.56
CA SER A 109 -11.95 16.58 -4.39
C SER A 109 -12.64 15.41 -3.70
N TYR A 110 -12.70 15.46 -2.37
CA TYR A 110 -13.38 14.46 -1.55
C TYR A 110 -13.96 15.12 -0.31
N THR A 111 -15.03 14.55 0.23
CA THR A 111 -15.63 15.00 1.48
C THR A 111 -14.93 14.32 2.65
N ALA A 112 -14.37 15.10 3.57
CA ALA A 112 -13.80 14.55 4.80
C ALA A 112 -14.92 14.00 5.69
N LEU A 113 -14.77 12.75 6.15
CA LEU A 113 -15.76 12.04 6.97
C LEU A 113 -16.16 12.80 8.24
N ASN A 114 -15.26 13.65 8.76
CA ASN A 114 -15.40 14.26 10.08
C ASN A 114 -15.85 15.72 10.05
N GLU A 115 -15.82 16.39 8.88
CA GLU A 115 -15.96 17.86 8.84
C GLU A 115 -17.08 18.36 7.91
N MET A 116 -17.77 17.49 7.16
CA MET A 116 -18.71 17.90 6.09
C MET A 116 -18.10 18.96 5.15
N ARG A 117 -16.78 18.96 5.00
CA ARG A 117 -16.03 19.89 4.16
C ARG A 117 -15.50 19.15 2.94
N THR A 118 -15.70 19.77 1.79
CA THR A 118 -15.08 19.36 0.54
C THR A 118 -13.63 19.83 0.55
N ILE A 119 -12.71 18.87 0.55
CA ILE A 119 -11.29 19.12 0.43
C ILE A 119 -10.91 18.97 -1.05
N SER A 120 -10.15 19.92 -1.58
CA SER A 120 -9.54 19.82 -2.91
C SER A 120 -8.02 19.81 -2.80
N GLN A 121 -7.34 18.86 -3.44
CA GLN A 121 -5.87 18.72 -3.41
C GLN A 121 -5.31 18.43 -4.80
N ARG A 122 -4.04 18.76 -5.03
CA ARG A 122 -3.32 18.36 -6.25
C ARG A 122 -3.10 16.85 -6.24
N LEU A 123 -3.33 16.18 -7.38
CA LEU A 123 -3.27 14.72 -7.46
C LEU A 123 -1.84 14.17 -7.24
N ALA A 124 -0.85 14.68 -7.98
CA ALA A 124 0.50 14.13 -7.95
C ALA A 124 1.14 14.11 -6.54
N PRO A 125 1.09 15.18 -5.71
CA PRO A 125 1.60 15.12 -4.33
C PRO A 125 0.88 14.10 -3.45
N SER A 126 -0.44 13.92 -3.62
CA SER A 126 -1.20 12.92 -2.85
C SER A 126 -0.85 11.49 -3.28
N LEU A 127 -0.57 11.25 -4.56
CA LEU A 127 -0.04 9.95 -5.01
C LEU A 127 1.34 9.67 -4.43
N ALA A 128 2.23 10.66 -4.44
CA ALA A 128 3.55 10.53 -3.82
C ALA A 128 3.44 10.22 -2.32
N HIS A 129 2.52 10.89 -1.61
CA HIS A 129 2.21 10.58 -0.22
C HIS A 129 1.73 9.12 -0.05
N MET A 130 0.77 8.66 -0.85
CA MET A 130 0.24 7.30 -0.76
C MET A 130 1.36 6.25 -0.89
N PHE A 131 2.23 6.37 -1.88
CA PHE A 131 3.35 5.43 -2.06
C PHE A 131 4.44 5.56 -0.99
N ASN A 132 4.74 6.78 -0.53
CA ASN A 132 5.69 6.98 0.56
C ASN A 132 5.18 6.40 1.90
N HIS A 133 3.88 6.55 2.16
CA HIS A 133 3.21 5.96 3.32
C HIS A 133 3.28 4.43 3.31
N GLN A 134 3.09 3.81 2.14
CA GLN A 134 3.29 2.36 1.96
C GLN A 134 4.72 1.93 2.31
N THR A 135 5.73 2.65 1.80
CA THR A 135 7.14 2.38 2.12
C THR A 135 7.43 2.51 3.61
N HIS A 136 6.89 3.53 4.28
CA HIS A 136 7.05 3.74 5.72
C HIS A 136 6.58 2.53 6.54
N HIS A 137 5.35 2.07 6.32
CA HIS A 137 4.79 0.95 7.09
C HIS A 137 5.36 -0.41 6.68
N ARG A 138 5.75 -0.61 5.41
CA ARG A 138 6.55 -1.80 5.04
C ARG A 138 7.90 -1.81 5.76
N GLY A 139 8.54 -0.65 5.99
CA GLY A 139 9.77 -0.55 6.79
C GLY A 139 9.57 -1.01 8.24
N GLN A 140 8.42 -0.72 8.84
CA GLN A 140 8.05 -1.22 10.17
C GLN A 140 7.93 -2.76 10.17
N ILE A 141 7.23 -3.33 9.18
CA ILE A 141 7.10 -4.79 9.03
C ILE A 141 8.46 -5.45 8.76
N HIS A 142 9.28 -4.85 7.90
CA HIS A 142 10.62 -5.34 7.60
C HIS A 142 11.47 -5.43 8.88
N THR A 143 11.38 -4.42 9.75
CA THR A 143 12.05 -4.44 11.06
C THR A 143 11.49 -5.54 11.97
N ALA A 144 10.17 -5.77 11.94
CA ALA A 144 9.53 -6.84 12.70
C ALA A 144 10.03 -8.23 12.27
N PHE A 145 10.21 -8.49 10.97
CA PHE A 145 10.81 -9.75 10.50
C PHE A 145 12.19 -9.98 11.11
N THR A 146 13.05 -8.95 11.12
CA THR A 146 14.37 -9.01 11.76
C THR A 146 14.27 -9.30 13.26
N ARG A 147 13.31 -8.68 13.97
CA ARG A 147 13.11 -8.92 15.42
C ARG A 147 12.67 -10.35 15.74
N LEU A 148 11.91 -10.96 14.83
CA LEU A 148 11.51 -12.37 14.92
C LEU A 148 12.63 -13.34 14.51
N GLY A 149 13.80 -12.83 14.10
CA GLY A 149 14.91 -13.67 13.62
C GLY A 149 14.68 -14.27 12.23
N THR A 150 13.70 -13.75 11.48
CA THR A 150 13.37 -14.19 10.12
C THR A 150 14.04 -13.32 9.06
N GLU A 151 14.21 -13.86 7.85
CA GLU A 151 14.78 -13.11 6.73
C GLU A 151 13.80 -12.06 6.21
N ALA A 152 14.22 -10.79 6.26
CA ALA A 152 13.46 -9.68 5.71
C ALA A 152 13.83 -9.49 4.22
N PRO A 153 12.86 -9.46 3.29
CA PRO A 153 13.16 -9.37 1.86
C PRO A 153 13.72 -7.99 1.51
N SER A 154 14.65 -7.93 0.55
CA SER A 154 15.08 -6.63 -0.01
C SER A 154 13.92 -5.97 -0.75
N LEU A 155 13.59 -4.74 -0.32
CA LEU A 155 12.51 -3.94 -0.91
C LEU A 155 13.04 -2.77 -1.74
N ASP A 156 14.31 -2.77 -2.13
CA ASP A 156 14.90 -1.63 -2.82
C ASP A 156 14.29 -1.41 -4.21
N LEU A 157 13.93 -0.15 -4.53
CA LEU A 157 13.43 0.19 -5.87
C LEU A 157 14.45 -0.17 -6.96
N MET A 158 15.74 0.00 -6.70
CA MET A 158 16.79 -0.38 -7.64
C MET A 158 16.84 -1.89 -7.87
N HIS A 159 16.46 -2.71 -6.88
CA HIS A 159 16.33 -4.14 -7.06
C HIS A 159 15.12 -4.45 -7.96
N PHE A 160 13.97 -3.84 -7.69
CA PHE A 160 12.79 -3.95 -8.54
C PHE A 160 13.08 -3.59 -10.00
N LEU A 161 13.75 -2.47 -10.28
CA LEU A 161 14.06 -2.02 -11.65
C LEU A 161 14.91 -3.01 -12.46
N ARG A 162 15.63 -3.93 -11.79
CA ARG A 162 16.42 -4.99 -12.44
C ARG A 162 15.63 -6.28 -12.67
N THR A 163 14.43 -6.41 -12.11
CA THR A 163 13.53 -7.54 -12.37
C THR A 163 12.92 -7.44 -13.77
N GLU A 164 12.30 -8.51 -14.27
CA GLU A 164 11.56 -8.47 -15.53
C GLU A 164 10.41 -7.44 -15.52
N GLY A 165 9.64 -7.38 -14.43
CA GLY A 165 8.51 -6.45 -14.30
C GLY A 165 8.92 -4.98 -14.13
N GLY A 166 10.11 -4.73 -13.59
CA GLY A 166 10.64 -3.37 -13.38
C GLY A 166 11.42 -2.80 -14.56
N ARG A 167 12.01 -3.65 -15.41
CA ARG A 167 12.88 -3.23 -16.52
C ARG A 167 12.24 -2.27 -17.52
N ARG A 168 10.91 -2.29 -17.66
CA ARG A 168 10.18 -1.32 -18.50
C ARG A 168 10.17 0.12 -17.97
N PHE A 169 10.63 0.34 -16.74
CA PHE A 169 10.75 1.64 -16.08
C PHE A 169 12.21 2.06 -15.85
N ALA A 170 13.17 1.25 -16.29
CA ALA A 170 14.61 1.47 -16.12
C ALA A 170 15.20 2.33 -17.25
#